data_AF-A0A7S1B6W7-F1
#
_entry.id   AF-A0A7S1B6W7-F1
#
_cell.length_a   1.000
_cell.length_b   1.000
_cell.length_c   1.000
_cell.angle_alpha   90.00
_cell.angle_beta   90.00
_cell.angle_gamma   90.00
#
_symmetry.space_group_name_H-M   'P 1'
#
loop_
_entity.id
_entity.type
_entity.pdbx_description
1 polymer ?
#
loop_
_entity_poly.entity_id
_entity_poly.type
_entity_poly.pdbx_seq_one_letter_code
_entity_poly.pdbx_strand_id
1 'polypeptide(L)'
;MLEYLRLMQMTPEDTRGKPLAAFDYTRTISAANEQAVLASIIEAVRNQLSLYPTTEEQDAALIQDKSLFQCFNYNQRMAVRHRRNEKRLLKRTVAALEKQLKNRGLDVNDLERAGGNTAGKVLEGDERRFGIKQRTALEERLEAMGLPIDLK
;
A
#
# COMPACT_ATOMS: atom_id res chain seq x y z
N MET A 1 5.93 6.50 12.52
CA MET A 1 4.47 6.77 12.47
C MET A 1 3.71 5.85 13.43
N LEU A 2 3.87 4.52 13.36
CA LEU A 2 3.20 3.60 14.30
C LEU A 2 3.64 3.77 15.76
N GLU A 3 4.93 4.02 16.01
CA GLU A 3 5.46 4.33 17.35
C GLU A 3 4.73 5.49 18.02
N TYR A 4 4.48 6.55 17.24
CA TYR A 4 3.75 7.73 17.70
C TYR A 4 2.30 7.40 18.04
N LEU A 5 1.61 6.63 17.18
CA LEU A 5 0.23 6.22 17.45
C LEU A 5 0.13 5.29 18.66
N ARG A 6 1.10 4.39 18.85
CA ARG A 6 1.17 3.52 20.04
C ARG A 6 1.28 4.33 21.31
N LEU A 7 2.16 5.34 21.32
CA LEU A 7 2.27 6.28 22.44
C LEU A 7 0.95 7.04 22.67
N MET A 8 0.33 7.57 21.63
CA MET A 8 -0.91 8.36 21.74
C MET A 8 -2.11 7.54 22.24
N GLN A 9 -2.13 6.23 21.96
CA GLN A 9 -3.19 5.32 22.39
C GLN A 9 -2.86 4.58 23.71
N MET A 10 -1.78 4.95 24.42
CA MET A 10 -1.44 4.31 25.70
C MET A 10 -2.41 4.72 26.79
N THR A 11 -2.87 3.73 27.56
CA THR A 11 -3.63 3.96 28.79
C THR A 11 -2.72 3.87 30.04
N PRO A 12 -3.15 4.42 31.19
CA PRO A 12 -2.43 4.22 32.44
C PRO A 12 -2.22 2.74 32.79
N GLU A 13 -3.14 1.87 32.41
CA GLU A 13 -3.06 0.42 32.61
C GLU A 13 -1.92 -0.21 31.79
N ASP A 14 -1.66 0.30 30.58
CA ASP A 14 -0.56 -0.16 29.73
C ASP A 14 0.81 0.19 30.30
N THR A 15 0.92 1.30 31.05
CA THR A 15 2.20 1.76 31.60
C THR A 15 2.70 0.90 32.76
N ARG A 16 1.81 0.15 33.44
CA ARG A 16 2.14 -0.69 34.61
C ARG A 16 3.00 0.03 35.66
N GLY A 17 2.83 1.34 35.80
CA GLY A 17 3.60 2.20 36.71
C GLY A 17 5.05 2.49 36.29
N LYS A 18 5.46 2.14 35.06
CA LYS A 18 6.80 2.44 34.53
C LYS A 18 6.83 3.80 33.80
N PRO A 19 7.98 4.50 33.81
CA PRO A 19 8.14 5.74 33.06
C PRO A 19 8.09 5.48 31.54
N LEU A 20 7.56 6.44 30.77
CA LEU A 20 7.42 6.34 29.31
C LEU A 20 8.75 6.06 28.61
N ALA A 21 9.86 6.61 29.13
CA ALA A 21 11.20 6.39 28.58
C ALA A 21 11.67 4.92 28.64
N ALA A 22 11.04 4.06 29.44
CA ALA A 22 11.39 2.65 29.56
C ALA A 22 10.71 1.76 28.50
N PHE A 23 9.83 2.32 27.66
CA PHE A 23 9.09 1.56 26.65
C PHE A 23 9.76 1.63 25.28
N ASP A 24 9.87 0.46 24.63
CA ASP A 24 10.27 0.34 23.24
C ASP A 24 9.02 0.36 22.34
N TYR A 25 8.74 1.54 21.77
CA TYR A 25 7.57 1.79 20.91
C TYR A 25 7.66 1.11 19.53
N THR A 26 8.84 0.61 19.15
CA THR A 26 9.02 -0.14 17.90
C THR A 26 8.26 -1.47 17.96
N ARG A 27 8.02 -1.99 19.17
CA ARG A 27 7.31 -3.23 19.45
C ARG A 27 5.87 -2.97 19.89
N THR A 28 5.04 -4.00 19.84
CA THR A 28 3.69 -3.97 20.37
C THR A 28 3.73 -3.86 21.90
N ILE A 29 3.08 -2.86 22.48
CA ILE A 29 3.04 -2.63 23.93
C ILE A 29 2.04 -3.58 24.59
N SER A 30 0.81 -3.57 24.10
CA SER A 30 -0.28 -4.46 24.52
C SER A 30 -1.18 -4.76 23.31
N ALA A 31 -1.93 -5.88 23.38
CA ALA A 31 -2.88 -6.23 22.32
C ALA A 31 -4.00 -5.19 22.20
N ALA A 32 -4.46 -4.64 23.34
CA ALA A 32 -5.49 -3.61 23.38
C ALA A 32 -5.01 -2.29 22.75
N ASN A 33 -3.80 -1.84 23.10
CA ASN A 33 -3.20 -0.64 22.51
C ASN A 33 -3.03 -0.79 21.00
N GLU A 34 -2.50 -1.93 20.56
CA GLU A 34 -2.25 -2.17 19.15
C GLU A 34 -3.58 -2.30 18.36
N GLN A 35 -4.65 -2.85 18.94
CA GLN A 35 -5.98 -2.85 18.35
C GLN A 35 -6.53 -1.42 18.22
N ALA A 36 -6.38 -0.59 19.25
CA ALA A 36 -6.80 0.82 19.23
C ALA A 36 -6.03 1.62 18.16
N VAL A 37 -4.73 1.39 18.01
CA VAL A 37 -3.90 1.97 16.95
C VAL A 37 -4.45 1.58 15.57
N LEU A 38 -4.64 0.29 15.31
CA LEU A 38 -5.15 -0.16 14.02
C LEU A 38 -6.55 0.39 13.72
N ALA A 39 -7.45 0.39 14.71
CA ALA A 39 -8.79 0.94 14.57
C ALA A 39 -8.75 2.43 14.21
N SER A 40 -7.88 3.21 14.88
CA SER A 40 -7.73 4.64 14.60
C SER A 40 -7.22 4.91 13.17
N ILE A 41 -6.32 4.07 12.65
CA ILE A 41 -5.83 4.19 11.28
C ILE A 41 -6.95 3.85 10.28
N ILE A 42 -7.71 2.78 10.53
CA ILE A 42 -8.84 2.40 9.68
C ILE A 42 -9.87 3.52 9.63
N GLU A 43 -10.20 4.11 10.78
CA GLU A 43 -11.16 5.21 10.86
C GLU A 43 -10.65 6.45 10.11
N ALA A 44 -9.38 6.84 10.32
CA ALA A 44 -8.78 7.96 9.61
C ALA A 44 -8.80 7.77 8.09
N VAL A 45 -8.47 6.57 7.60
CA VAL A 45 -8.49 6.27 6.16
C VAL A 45 -9.91 6.25 5.60
N ARG A 46 -10.89 5.73 6.36
CA ARG A 46 -12.31 5.77 5.95
C ARG A 46 -12.84 7.20 5.90
N ASN A 47 -12.45 8.05 6.84
CA ASN A 47 -12.78 9.47 6.82
C ASN A 47 -12.12 10.17 5.62
N GLN A 48 -10.86 9.85 5.30
CA GLN A 48 -10.23 10.39 4.09
C GLN A 48 -10.94 9.95 2.81
N LEU A 49 -11.42 8.70 2.76
CA LEU A 49 -12.20 8.19 1.63
C LEU A 49 -13.55 8.89 1.47
N SER A 50 -14.21 9.29 2.57
CA SER A 50 -15.51 9.98 2.51
C SER A 50 -15.41 11.43 2.04
N LEU A 51 -14.23 12.06 2.12
CA LEU A 51 -13.97 13.40 1.59
C LEU A 51 -13.93 13.43 0.05
N TYR A 52 -13.77 12.28 -0.61
CA TYR A 52 -13.80 12.23 -2.06
C TYR A 52 -15.22 12.42 -2.59
N PRO A 53 -15.44 13.31 -3.58
CA PRO A 53 -16.77 13.53 -4.15
C PRO A 53 -17.27 12.36 -5.02
N THR A 54 -16.39 11.40 -5.33
CA THR A 54 -16.66 10.28 -6.23
C THR A 54 -16.09 8.99 -5.65
N THR A 55 -16.74 7.87 -5.91
CA THR A 55 -16.26 6.54 -5.49
C THR A 55 -15.19 5.99 -6.44
N GLU A 56 -14.46 4.95 -6.03
CA GLU A 56 -13.45 4.32 -6.90
C GLU A 56 -14.12 3.62 -8.10
N GLU A 57 -15.31 3.07 -7.89
CA GLU A 57 -16.14 2.42 -8.90
C GLU A 57 -16.58 3.41 -9.98
N GLN A 58 -16.99 4.63 -9.59
CA GLN A 58 -17.34 5.70 -10.51
C GLN A 58 -16.14 6.13 -11.37
N ASP A 59 -14.96 6.25 -10.78
CA ASP A 59 -13.73 6.57 -11.54
C ASP A 59 -13.32 5.41 -12.45
N ALA A 60 -13.53 4.17 -12.03
CA ALA A 60 -13.28 3.00 -12.86
C ALA A 60 -14.22 2.97 -14.07
N ALA A 61 -15.51 3.23 -13.88
CA ALA A 61 -16.48 3.32 -14.96
C ALA A 61 -16.13 4.43 -15.96
N LEU A 62 -15.71 5.60 -15.45
CA LEU A 62 -15.27 6.72 -16.27
C LEU A 62 -14.03 6.39 -17.14
N ILE A 63 -13.10 5.60 -16.61
CA ILE A 63 -11.91 5.17 -17.36
C ILE A 63 -12.24 4.05 -18.36
N GLN A 64 -13.20 3.17 -18.03
CA GLN A 64 -13.64 2.08 -18.90
C GLN A 64 -14.39 2.59 -20.14
N ASP A 65 -15.16 3.67 -20.00
CA ASP A 65 -15.78 4.34 -21.14
C ASP A 65 -14.72 5.12 -21.96
N LYS A 66 -14.15 4.45 -22.96
CA LYS A 66 -13.13 5.03 -23.85
C LYS A 66 -13.63 6.27 -24.57
N SER A 67 -14.91 6.33 -24.93
CA SER A 67 -15.46 7.43 -25.72
C SER A 67 -15.48 8.71 -24.89
N LEU A 68 -16.00 8.63 -23.67
CA LEU A 68 -16.10 9.75 -22.75
C LEU A 68 -14.73 10.12 -22.16
N PHE A 69 -13.86 9.13 -21.91
CA PHE A 69 -12.52 9.38 -21.40
C PHE A 69 -11.61 10.06 -22.44
N GLN A 70 -11.84 9.85 -23.73
CA GLN A 70 -11.09 10.52 -24.80
C GLN A 70 -11.43 12.01 -24.91
N CYS A 71 -12.64 12.42 -24.53
CA CYS A 71 -13.05 13.83 -24.52
C CYS A 71 -12.25 14.69 -23.52
N PHE A 72 -11.64 14.06 -22.50
CA PHE A 72 -10.77 14.76 -21.55
C PHE A 72 -9.40 15.06 -22.15
N ASN A 73 -8.81 16.19 -21.77
CA ASN A 73 -7.42 16.47 -22.08
C ASN A 73 -6.46 15.54 -21.28
N TYR A 74 -5.19 15.52 -21.64
CA TYR A 74 -4.20 14.64 -21.01
C TYR A 74 -4.13 14.82 -19.48
N ASN A 75 -4.10 16.07 -19.00
CA ASN A 75 -4.00 16.39 -17.57
C ASN A 75 -5.24 15.92 -16.80
N GLN A 76 -6.43 16.10 -17.35
CA GLN A 76 -7.69 15.62 -16.79
C GLN A 76 -7.71 14.09 -16.71
N ARG A 77 -7.25 13.40 -17.77
CA ARG A 77 -7.11 11.94 -17.75
C ARG A 77 -6.15 11.46 -16.68
N MET A 78 -5.01 12.14 -16.49
CA MET A 78 -4.06 11.82 -15.43
C MET A 78 -4.66 12.08 -14.05
N ALA A 79 -5.37 13.20 -13.85
CA ALA A 79 -6.02 13.53 -12.60
C ALA A 79 -7.04 12.45 -12.17
N VAL A 80 -7.88 11.98 -13.11
CA VAL A 80 -8.83 10.88 -12.84
C VAL A 80 -8.09 9.59 -12.47
N ARG A 81 -7.00 9.26 -13.17
CA ARG A 81 -6.19 8.06 -12.85
C ARG A 81 -5.52 8.17 -11.47
N HIS A 82 -4.94 9.31 -11.14
CA HIS A 82 -4.32 9.56 -9.83
C HIS A 82 -5.35 9.45 -8.71
N ARG A 83 -6.48 10.15 -8.86
CA ARG A 83 -7.60 10.09 -7.91
C ARG A 83 -8.09 8.66 -7.68
N ARG A 84 -8.27 7.88 -8.75
CA ARG A 84 -8.66 6.46 -8.64
C ARG A 84 -7.60 5.64 -7.93
N ASN A 85 -6.34 5.78 -8.32
CA ASN A 85 -5.23 5.01 -7.77
C ASN A 85 -5.07 5.25 -6.27
N GLU A 86 -5.21 6.51 -5.83
CA GLU A 86 -5.19 6.87 -4.42
C GLU A 86 -6.35 6.22 -3.66
N LYS A 87 -7.60 6.35 -4.13
CA LYS A 87 -8.76 5.67 -3.52
C LYS A 87 -8.58 4.15 -3.44
N ARG A 88 -8.03 3.55 -4.50
CA ARG A 88 -7.74 2.11 -4.55
C ARG A 88 -6.68 1.71 -3.51
N LEU A 89 -5.64 2.52 -3.34
CA LEU A 89 -4.62 2.30 -2.32
C LEU A 89 -5.23 2.37 -0.92
N LEU A 90 -6.02 3.41 -0.64
CA LEU A 90 -6.71 3.60 0.64
C LEU A 90 -7.69 2.45 0.96
N LYS A 91 -8.49 1.98 -0.01
CA LYS A 91 -9.35 0.81 0.16
C LYS A 91 -8.56 -0.46 0.46
N ARG A 92 -7.43 -0.68 -0.23
CA ARG A 92 -6.56 -1.84 0.01
C ARG A 92 -5.90 -1.78 1.38
N THR A 93 -5.47 -0.60 1.83
CA THR A 93 -4.91 -0.44 3.17
C THR A 93 -5.95 -0.74 4.24
N VAL A 94 -7.20 -0.27 4.09
CA VAL A 94 -8.27 -0.61 5.02
C VAL A 94 -8.51 -2.13 5.06
N ALA A 95 -8.64 -2.78 3.91
CA ALA A 95 -8.83 -4.23 3.86
C ALA A 95 -7.66 -5.02 4.47
N ALA A 96 -6.42 -4.57 4.26
CA ALA A 96 -5.24 -5.19 4.86
C ALA A 96 -5.20 -5.04 6.38
N LEU A 97 -5.54 -3.85 6.89
CA LEU A 97 -5.58 -3.57 8.33
C LEU A 97 -6.75 -4.29 9.03
N GLU A 98 -7.92 -4.36 8.40
CA GLU A 98 -9.06 -5.14 8.89
C GLU A 98 -8.73 -6.63 8.93
N LYS A 99 -8.06 -7.15 7.90
CA LYS A 99 -7.55 -8.52 7.89
C LYS A 99 -6.54 -8.73 9.02
N GLN A 100 -5.63 -7.79 9.25
CA GLN A 100 -4.67 -7.88 10.35
C GLN A 100 -5.37 -7.86 11.72
N LEU A 101 -6.43 -7.08 11.88
CA LEU A 101 -7.22 -7.02 13.11
C LEU A 101 -7.99 -8.32 13.33
N LYS A 102 -8.50 -8.94 12.26
CA LYS A 102 -9.17 -10.26 12.31
C LYS A 102 -8.19 -11.42 12.54
N ASN A 103 -7.04 -11.41 11.86
CA ASN A 103 -6.03 -12.46 11.92
C ASN A 103 -5.17 -12.41 13.19
N ARG A 104 -5.11 -11.26 13.89
CA ARG A 104 -4.63 -11.24 15.29
C ARG A 104 -5.51 -12.05 16.24
N GLY A 105 -6.69 -12.50 15.77
CA GLY A 105 -7.50 -13.55 16.37
C GLY A 105 -7.30 -14.97 15.80
N LEU A 106 -6.60 -15.17 14.67
CA LEU A 106 -6.23 -16.48 14.10
C LEU A 106 -5.24 -16.37 12.90
N ASP A 107 -4.10 -17.03 13.11
CA ASP A 107 -3.17 -17.67 12.16
C ASP A 107 -2.12 -16.85 11.38
N VAL A 108 -0.87 -17.35 11.51
CA VAL A 108 0.42 -16.76 11.11
C VAL A 108 0.71 -16.95 9.62
N ASN A 109 -0.01 -17.86 8.96
CA ASN A 109 0.24 -18.30 7.58
C ASN A 109 -0.16 -17.29 6.49
N ASP A 110 -0.91 -16.24 6.83
CA ASP A 110 -1.47 -15.31 5.85
C ASP A 110 -0.59 -14.07 5.57
N LEU A 111 0.43 -13.83 6.41
CA LEU A 111 1.39 -12.73 6.24
C LEU A 111 2.37 -13.01 5.09
N GLU A 112 2.71 -14.27 4.83
CA GLU A 112 3.50 -14.67 3.65
C GLU A 112 2.73 -14.42 2.34
N ARG A 113 1.38 -14.49 2.38
CA ARG A 113 0.52 -14.14 1.24
C ARG A 113 0.39 -12.62 1.06
N ALA A 114 0.46 -11.84 2.14
CA ALA A 114 0.49 -10.37 2.10
C ALA A 114 1.86 -9.80 1.67
N GLY A 115 2.93 -10.59 1.83
CA GLY A 115 4.24 -10.39 1.19
C GLY A 115 4.29 -10.81 -0.28
N GLY A 116 3.13 -11.09 -0.90
CA GLY A 116 2.97 -11.29 -2.33
C GLY A 116 3.32 -10.03 -3.10
N ASN A 117 4.60 -9.92 -3.44
CA ASN A 117 5.22 -8.97 -4.33
C ASN A 117 4.30 -8.65 -5.53
N THR A 118 3.70 -7.45 -5.56
CA THR A 118 3.07 -6.90 -6.76
C THR A 118 4.08 -6.16 -7.64
N ALA A 119 5.38 -6.37 -7.43
CA ALA A 119 6.36 -6.30 -8.50
C ALA A 119 6.60 -7.72 -9.05
N GLY A 120 5.82 -8.12 -10.07
CA GLY A 120 6.23 -9.20 -10.97
C GLY A 120 5.55 -10.56 -10.84
N LYS A 121 4.21 -10.63 -10.87
CA LYS A 121 3.56 -11.79 -11.52
C LYS A 121 2.63 -11.29 -12.62
N VAL A 122 3.01 -11.63 -13.84
CA VAL A 122 2.30 -11.37 -15.09
C VAL A 122 1.02 -12.21 -15.09
N LEU A 123 -0.09 -11.66 -15.58
CA LEU A 123 -1.36 -12.39 -15.71
C LEU A 123 -1.17 -13.54 -16.71
N GLU A 124 -1.79 -14.70 -16.44
CA GLU A 124 -1.78 -15.84 -17.37
C GLU A 124 -2.32 -15.40 -18.74
N GLY A 125 -1.44 -15.40 -19.74
CA GLY A 125 -1.71 -14.91 -21.10
C GLY A 125 -0.86 -13.71 -21.54
N ASP A 126 -0.26 -12.94 -20.62
CA ASP A 126 0.57 -11.78 -20.94
C ASP A 126 2.06 -12.12 -21.18
N GLU A 127 2.49 -13.36 -20.92
CA GLU A 127 3.89 -13.80 -21.05
C GLU A 127 4.43 -13.70 -22.48
N ARG A 128 3.56 -13.70 -23.50
CA ARG A 128 3.97 -13.68 -24.90
C ARG A 128 4.36 -12.30 -25.44
N ARG A 129 4.13 -11.21 -24.70
CA ARG A 129 4.47 -9.85 -25.19
C ARG A 129 5.72 -9.22 -24.58
N PHE A 130 6.22 -9.71 -23.44
CA PHE A 130 7.36 -9.07 -22.75
C PHE A 130 8.31 -10.08 -22.07
N GLY A 131 8.68 -11.14 -22.78
CA GLY A 131 9.51 -12.25 -22.28
C GLY A 131 11.03 -12.08 -22.37
N ILE A 132 11.57 -10.86 -22.43
CA ILE A 132 13.02 -10.62 -22.36
C ILE A 132 13.24 -9.39 -21.46
N LYS A 133 14.08 -9.53 -20.42
CA LYS A 133 14.55 -8.39 -19.61
C LYS A 133 15.00 -7.26 -20.54
N GLN A 134 14.30 -6.13 -20.55
CA GLN A 134 14.78 -4.95 -21.28
C GLN A 134 16.12 -4.54 -20.67
N ARG A 135 17.17 -4.56 -21.50
CA ARG A 135 18.50 -4.06 -21.13
C ARG A 135 18.40 -2.56 -20.82
N THR A 136 19.10 -2.11 -19.79
CA THR A 136 19.14 -0.68 -19.49
C THR A 136 20.06 0.04 -20.47
N ALA A 137 19.81 1.31 -20.79
CA ALA A 137 20.63 2.09 -21.74
C ALA A 137 22.12 2.22 -21.32
N LEU A 138 22.42 1.92 -20.07
CA LEU A 138 23.76 1.90 -19.50
C LEU A 138 24.48 0.58 -19.81
N GLU A 139 23.76 -0.55 -19.78
CA GLU A 139 24.28 -1.87 -20.17
C GLU A 139 24.64 -1.92 -21.66
N GLU A 140 23.82 -1.33 -22.53
CA GLU A 140 24.11 -1.24 -23.97
C GLU A 140 25.38 -0.41 -24.26
N ARG A 141 25.63 0.65 -23.48
CA ARG A 141 26.84 1.47 -23.63
C ARG A 141 28.09 0.79 -23.07
N LEU A 142 27.96 0.04 -21.97
CA LEU A 142 29.07 -0.72 -21.39
C LEU A 142 29.51 -1.85 -22.32
N GLU A 143 28.56 -2.54 -22.94
CA GLU A 143 28.83 -3.57 -23.95
C GLU A 143 29.49 -2.99 -25.21
N ALA A 144 29.01 -1.83 -25.71
CA ALA A 144 29.61 -1.15 -26.85
C ALA A 144 31.05 -0.70 -26.60
N MET A 145 31.45 -0.52 -25.35
CA MET A 145 32.82 -0.19 -24.94
C MET A 145 33.65 -1.40 -24.49
N GLY A 146 33.11 -2.62 -24.59
CA GLY A 146 33.80 -3.85 -24.20
C GLY A 146 34.08 -3.99 -22.71
N LEU A 147 33.30 -3.29 -21.87
CA LEU A 147 33.45 -3.29 -20.42
C LEU A 147 32.48 -4.30 -19.78
N PRO A 148 32.91 -5.04 -18.74
CA PRO A 148 32.07 -6.05 -18.08
C PRO A 148 30.86 -5.42 -17.37
N ILE A 149 29.70 -6.06 -17.53
CA ILE A 149 28.37 -5.57 -17.09
C ILE A 149 28.01 -6.16 -15.71
N ASP A 150 28.97 -6.26 -14.80
CA ASP A 150 28.74 -6.72 -13.43
C ASP A 150 28.92 -5.54 -12.45
N LEU A 151 27.85 -4.78 -12.24
CA LEU A 151 27.72 -3.96 -11.03
C LEU A 151 26.97 -4.79 -9.99
N LYS A 152 27.74 -5.51 -9.16
CA LYS A 152 27.23 -6.09 -7.91
C LYS A 152 27.07 -5.01 -6.84
#